data_AF-B6HXA6-F1
#
_entry.id   AF-B6HXA6-F1
#
_cell.length_a   1.000
_cell.length_b   1.000
_cell.length_c   1.000
_cell.angle_alpha   90.00
_cell.angle_beta   90.00
_cell.angle_gamma   90.00
#
_symmetry.space_group_name_H-M   'P 1'
#
loop_
_entity.id
_entity.type
_entity.pdbx_description
1 polymer ?
#
loop_
_entity_poly.entity_id
_entity_poly.type
_entity_poly.pdbx_seq_one_letter_code
_entity_poly.pdbx_strand_id
1 'polypeptide(L)'
;EANLPRILAYRGVRRTYEKRCLSIWDNEFKYHIAGVSSRFVHHFAQLSAVKTSAAIRKETLCRLYRQWGGLRSTTTCLVCLSRPPEHMLPCKHAICDTCVVIFGKPSRLGEYHFEISQCPICEERSDVTVRQLPPTKPPVILSLDGGGVRGLIQLGLLRVLESRIGIPIASLPDLCIGTSVGTYAEWPSVLLWLIY
;
A
#
# COMPACT_ATOMS: atom_id res chain seq x y z
N GLU A 1 -3.96 -9.63 -39.34
CA GLU A 1 -3.17 -10.67 -38.62
C GLU A 1 -2.73 -10.28 -37.20
N ALA A 2 -2.41 -9.01 -36.90
CA ALA A 2 -1.94 -8.55 -35.58
C ALA A 2 -2.84 -8.81 -34.34
N ASN A 3 -4.11 -9.20 -34.50
CA ASN A 3 -5.05 -9.44 -33.39
C ASN A 3 -5.25 -10.91 -33.02
N LEU A 4 -4.74 -11.86 -33.82
CA LEU A 4 -4.93 -13.30 -33.56
C LEU A 4 -4.37 -13.76 -32.20
N PRO A 5 -3.19 -13.32 -31.74
CA PRO A 5 -2.66 -13.68 -30.42
C PRO A 5 -3.54 -13.16 -29.27
N ARG A 6 -4.10 -11.95 -29.42
CA ARG A 6 -5.01 -11.34 -28.43
C ARG A 6 -6.32 -12.11 -28.33
N ILE A 7 -6.85 -12.58 -29.46
CA ILE A 7 -8.08 -13.38 -29.53
C ILE A 7 -7.88 -14.77 -28.90
N LEU A 8 -6.72 -15.40 -29.11
CA LEU A 8 -6.41 -16.70 -28.52
C LEU A 8 -6.19 -16.62 -27.00
N ALA A 9 -5.45 -15.61 -26.52
CA ALA A 9 -5.31 -15.32 -25.10
C ALA A 9 -6.68 -15.06 -24.43
N TYR A 10 -7.56 -14.32 -25.11
CA TYR A 10 -8.94 -14.09 -24.69
C TYR A 10 -9.73 -15.40 -24.51
N ARG A 11 -9.68 -16.32 -25.50
CA ARG A 11 -10.44 -17.59 -25.44
C ARG A 11 -9.96 -18.46 -24.29
N GLY A 12 -8.65 -18.49 -24.04
CA GLY A 12 -8.04 -19.22 -22.94
C GLY A 12 -8.51 -18.69 -21.57
N VAL A 13 -8.36 -17.39 -21.31
CA VAL A 13 -8.71 -16.79 -20.01
C VAL A 13 -10.21 -16.91 -19.74
N ARG A 14 -11.06 -16.61 -20.73
CA ARG A 14 -12.52 -16.71 -20.59
C ARG A 14 -12.96 -18.13 -20.24
N ARG A 15 -12.45 -19.13 -20.97
CA ARG A 15 -12.80 -20.54 -20.76
C ARG A 15 -12.36 -21.01 -19.36
N THR A 16 -11.17 -20.62 -18.91
CA THR A 16 -10.67 -20.95 -17.57
C THR A 16 -11.49 -20.28 -16.47
N TYR A 17 -11.82 -19.00 -16.63
CA TYR A 17 -12.65 -18.24 -15.70
C TYR A 17 -14.05 -18.86 -15.57
N GLU A 18 -14.76 -19.05 -16.69
CA GLU A 18 -16.10 -19.64 -16.70
C GLU A 18 -16.11 -21.05 -16.10
N LYS A 19 -15.12 -21.90 -16.45
CA LYS A 19 -14.98 -23.24 -15.88
C LYS A 19 -14.78 -23.20 -14.36
N ARG A 20 -13.94 -22.29 -13.86
CA ARG A 20 -13.69 -22.13 -12.42
C ARG A 20 -14.93 -21.61 -11.70
N CYS A 21 -15.62 -20.62 -12.26
CA CYS A 21 -16.83 -20.07 -11.66
C CYS A 21 -17.95 -21.10 -11.58
N LEU A 22 -18.18 -21.88 -12.64
CA LEU A 22 -19.17 -22.96 -12.64
C LEU A 22 -18.81 -24.12 -11.69
N SER A 23 -17.53 -24.24 -11.28
CA SER A 23 -17.12 -25.23 -10.27
C SER A 23 -17.33 -24.77 -8.83
N ILE A 24 -17.57 -23.47 -8.61
CA ILE A 24 -17.72 -22.87 -7.28
C ILE A 24 -19.17 -22.43 -7.04
N TRP A 25 -19.84 -21.91 -8.07
CA TRP A 25 -21.17 -21.32 -7.97
C TRP A 25 -22.17 -22.01 -8.89
N ASP A 26 -23.37 -22.20 -8.37
CA ASP A 26 -24.49 -22.78 -9.11
C ASP A 26 -25.03 -21.85 -10.20
N ASN A 27 -25.96 -22.38 -11.01
CA ASN A 27 -26.53 -21.70 -12.17
C ASN A 27 -27.17 -20.33 -11.87
N GLU A 28 -27.51 -20.05 -10.61
CA GLU A 28 -28.05 -18.77 -10.15
C GLU A 28 -27.09 -17.59 -10.42
N PHE A 29 -25.77 -17.84 -10.38
CA PHE A 29 -24.76 -16.80 -10.59
C PHE A 29 -24.35 -16.61 -12.05
N LYS A 30 -24.96 -17.34 -13.00
CA LYS A 30 -24.58 -17.28 -14.44
C LYS A 30 -24.58 -15.87 -15.00
N TYR A 31 -25.56 -15.04 -14.63
CA TYR A 31 -25.63 -13.65 -15.08
C TYR A 31 -24.46 -12.80 -14.56
N HIS A 32 -24.09 -12.98 -13.29
CA HIS A 32 -22.94 -12.29 -12.68
C HIS A 32 -21.62 -12.73 -13.31
N ILE A 33 -21.44 -14.04 -13.54
CA ILE A 33 -20.24 -14.59 -14.20
C ILE A 33 -20.10 -14.00 -15.61
N ALA A 34 -21.19 -13.96 -16.38
CA ALA A 34 -21.20 -13.34 -17.70
C ALA A 34 -20.89 -11.83 -17.65
N GLY A 35 -21.44 -11.12 -16.66
CA GLY A 35 -21.17 -9.70 -16.44
C GLY A 35 -19.71 -9.40 -16.12
N VAL A 36 -19.10 -10.14 -15.20
CA VAL A 36 -17.68 -10.00 -14.83
C VAL A 36 -16.79 -10.35 -16.02
N SER A 37 -17.08 -11.46 -16.71
CA SER A 37 -16.37 -11.86 -17.94
C SER A 37 -16.42 -10.74 -18.98
N SER A 38 -17.59 -10.18 -19.26
CA SER A 38 -17.77 -9.07 -20.21
C SER A 38 -16.95 -7.84 -19.82
N ARG A 39 -16.90 -7.48 -18.52
CA ARG A 39 -16.09 -6.35 -18.04
C ARG A 39 -14.59 -6.60 -18.17
N PHE A 40 -14.14 -7.82 -17.87
CA PHE A 40 -12.74 -8.20 -18.08
C PHE A 40 -12.34 -8.03 -19.55
N VAL A 41 -13.19 -8.50 -20.47
CA VAL A 41 -12.98 -8.38 -21.91
C VAL A 41 -12.93 -6.93 -22.36
N HIS A 42 -13.88 -6.11 -21.89
CA HIS A 42 -13.91 -4.68 -22.17
C HIS A 42 -12.60 -3.99 -21.76
N HIS A 43 -12.11 -4.27 -20.55
CA HIS A 43 -10.84 -3.69 -20.07
C HIS A 43 -9.62 -4.25 -20.81
N PHE A 44 -9.60 -5.54 -21.12
CA PHE A 44 -8.51 -6.14 -21.90
C PHE A 44 -8.40 -5.52 -23.30
N ALA A 45 -9.53 -5.26 -23.96
CA ALA A 45 -9.56 -4.60 -25.26
C ALA A 45 -9.02 -3.16 -25.22
N GLN A 46 -9.14 -2.48 -24.07
CA GLN A 46 -8.61 -1.13 -23.86
C GLN A 46 -7.09 -1.10 -23.64
N LEU A 47 -6.46 -2.24 -23.30
CA LEU A 47 -5.01 -2.28 -23.11
C LEU A 47 -4.30 -1.94 -24.41
N SER A 48 -3.25 -1.14 -24.32
CA SER A 48 -2.37 -0.82 -25.44
C SER A 48 -0.95 -0.54 -24.92
N ALA A 49 -0.01 -0.25 -25.83
CA ALA A 49 1.33 0.18 -25.44
C ALA A 49 1.31 1.46 -24.57
N VAL A 50 0.25 2.28 -24.68
CA VAL A 50 0.10 3.55 -23.95
C VAL A 50 -0.88 3.41 -22.77
N LYS A 51 -1.93 2.61 -22.91
CA LYS A 51 -2.98 2.46 -21.89
C LYS A 51 -2.74 1.20 -21.06
N THR A 52 -2.17 1.41 -19.87
CA THR A 52 -1.85 0.33 -18.92
C THR A 52 -3.08 -0.18 -18.16
N SER A 53 -2.97 -1.37 -17.58
CA SER A 53 -3.99 -1.93 -16.69
C SER A 53 -4.26 -1.03 -15.48
N ALA A 54 -3.20 -0.41 -14.93
CA ALA A 54 -3.31 0.55 -13.83
C ALA A 54 -4.14 1.78 -14.23
N ALA A 55 -3.89 2.35 -15.43
CA ALA A 55 -4.66 3.49 -15.93
C ALA A 55 -6.15 3.15 -16.11
N ILE A 56 -6.45 1.99 -16.71
CA ILE A 56 -7.82 1.49 -16.88
C ILE A 56 -8.49 1.29 -15.50
N ARG A 57 -7.76 0.74 -14.54
CA ARG A 57 -8.25 0.51 -13.18
C ARG A 57 -8.58 1.83 -12.48
N LYS A 58 -7.70 2.84 -12.56
CA LYS A 58 -7.94 4.18 -12.00
C LYS A 58 -9.20 4.80 -12.60
N GLU A 59 -9.31 4.84 -13.93
CA GLU A 59 -10.47 5.39 -14.64
C GLU A 59 -11.78 4.68 -14.22
N THR A 60 -11.74 3.36 -14.14
CA THR A 60 -12.89 2.55 -13.72
C THR A 60 -13.30 2.82 -12.29
N LEU A 61 -12.34 2.92 -11.37
CA LEU A 61 -12.58 3.25 -9.97
C LEU A 61 -13.20 4.63 -9.82
N CYS A 62 -12.65 5.65 -10.47
CA CYS A 62 -13.15 7.01 -10.37
C CYS A 62 -14.60 7.12 -10.86
N ARG A 63 -14.94 6.40 -11.94
CA ARG A 63 -16.30 6.32 -12.46
C ARG A 63 -17.25 5.60 -11.50
N LEU A 64 -16.87 4.43 -11.00
CA LEU A 64 -17.74 3.60 -10.15
C LEU A 64 -17.87 4.16 -8.73
N TYR A 65 -16.82 4.79 -8.20
CA TYR A 65 -16.81 5.40 -6.87
C TYR A 65 -17.95 6.41 -6.72
N ARG A 66 -18.19 7.25 -7.73
CA ARG A 66 -19.30 8.21 -7.75
C ARG A 66 -20.67 7.52 -7.68
N GLN A 67 -20.78 6.30 -8.20
CA GLN A 67 -22.02 5.51 -8.18
C GLN A 67 -22.21 4.76 -6.86
N TRP A 68 -21.13 4.41 -6.16
CA TRP A 68 -21.15 3.64 -4.91
C TRP A 68 -21.23 4.50 -3.64
N GLY A 69 -21.60 5.78 -3.77
CA GLY A 69 -21.88 6.63 -2.61
C GLY A 69 -20.68 6.93 -1.70
N GLY A 70 -19.45 6.87 -2.22
CA GLY A 70 -18.28 7.22 -1.43
C GLY A 70 -17.67 6.06 -0.62
N LEU A 71 -17.82 4.81 -1.10
CA LEU A 71 -17.37 3.61 -0.40
C LEU A 71 -15.91 3.69 0.09
N ARG A 72 -15.71 3.31 1.36
CA ARG A 72 -14.39 3.21 2.02
C ARG A 72 -14.25 1.81 2.62
N SER A 73 -13.02 1.33 2.70
CA SER A 73 -12.70 0.10 3.41
C SER A 73 -11.38 0.25 4.14
N THR A 74 -11.32 -0.28 5.36
CA THR A 74 -10.12 -0.36 6.20
C THR A 74 -9.52 -1.76 6.21
N THR A 75 -10.21 -2.75 5.67
CA THR A 75 -9.81 -4.17 5.69
C THR A 75 -9.32 -4.65 4.34
N THR A 76 -9.74 -4.02 3.25
CA THR A 76 -9.31 -4.38 1.89
C THR A 76 -9.05 -3.12 1.07
N CYS A 77 -7.88 -3.07 0.42
CA CYS A 77 -7.57 -2.00 -0.51
C CYS A 77 -8.54 -2.05 -1.70
N LEU A 78 -9.45 -1.09 -1.78
CA LEU A 78 -10.47 -1.03 -2.85
C LEU A 78 -9.86 -0.83 -4.25
N VAL A 79 -8.60 -0.40 -4.33
CA VAL A 79 -7.88 -0.24 -5.59
C VAL A 79 -7.55 -1.60 -6.22
N CYS A 80 -6.98 -2.54 -5.47
CA CYS A 80 -6.65 -3.87 -6.00
C CYS A 80 -7.68 -4.96 -5.66
N LEU A 81 -8.49 -4.77 -4.61
CA LEU A 81 -9.41 -5.77 -4.06
C LEU A 81 -8.72 -7.07 -3.64
N SER A 82 -7.43 -7.02 -3.28
CA SER A 82 -6.64 -8.23 -3.00
C SER A 82 -5.79 -8.17 -1.73
N ARG A 83 -5.44 -6.98 -1.24
CA ARG A 83 -4.50 -6.80 -0.13
C ARG A 83 -5.12 -5.94 0.96
N PRO A 84 -4.74 -6.14 2.24
CA PRO A 84 -5.07 -5.19 3.29
C PRO A 84 -4.46 -3.82 2.96
N PRO A 85 -5.17 -2.72 3.24
CA PRO A 85 -4.61 -1.39 3.07
C PRO A 85 -3.71 -1.04 4.26
N GLU A 86 -2.67 -0.26 4.01
CA GLU A 86 -1.67 0.13 5.02
C GLU A 86 -1.58 1.66 5.16
N HIS A 87 -1.96 2.40 4.10
CA HIS A 87 -1.82 3.85 4.03
C HIS A 87 -3.19 4.50 3.86
N MET A 88 -3.62 5.28 4.85
CA MET A 88 -4.83 6.08 4.74
C MET A 88 -4.50 7.48 4.23
N LEU A 89 -5.09 7.84 3.09
CA LEU A 89 -4.94 9.17 2.48
C LEU A 89 -5.80 10.22 3.21
N PRO A 90 -5.55 11.54 3.02
CA PRO A 90 -6.34 12.60 3.66
C PRO A 90 -7.85 12.51 3.39
N CYS A 91 -8.21 12.08 2.17
CA CYS A 91 -9.58 11.79 1.73
C CYS A 91 -10.24 10.56 2.41
N LYS A 92 -9.53 9.92 3.35
CA LYS A 92 -9.92 8.72 4.12
C LYS A 92 -10.03 7.42 3.33
N HIS A 93 -9.56 7.40 2.08
CA HIS A 93 -9.34 6.15 1.37
C HIS A 93 -8.05 5.47 1.80
N ALA A 94 -8.11 4.16 1.99
CA ALA A 94 -6.96 3.37 2.38
C ALA A 94 -6.42 2.54 1.20
N ILE A 95 -5.10 2.54 1.01
CA ILE A 95 -4.40 1.85 -0.08
C ILE A 95 -3.29 0.93 0.47
N CYS A 96 -3.05 -0.19 -0.22
CA CYS A 96 -1.96 -1.10 0.11
C CYS A 96 -0.62 -0.63 -0.48
N ASP A 97 0.47 -1.18 0.03
CA ASP A 97 1.83 -0.88 -0.41
C ASP A 97 2.04 -1.06 -1.93
N THR A 98 1.52 -2.15 -2.49
CA THR A 98 1.65 -2.36 -3.94
C THR A 98 0.92 -1.28 -4.74
N CYS A 99 -0.23 -0.79 -4.26
CA CYS A 99 -0.95 0.28 -4.93
C CYS A 99 -0.25 1.63 -4.78
N VAL A 100 0.47 1.87 -3.69
CA VAL A 100 1.33 3.05 -3.54
C VAL A 100 2.39 3.07 -4.64
N VAL A 101 3.08 1.95 -4.89
CA VAL A 101 4.10 1.88 -5.95
C VAL A 101 3.49 2.03 -7.35
N ILE A 102 2.34 1.40 -7.61
CA ILE A 102 1.69 1.43 -8.93
C ILE A 102 1.13 2.82 -9.27
N PHE A 103 0.55 3.53 -8.30
CA PHE A 103 -0.17 4.78 -8.53
C PHE A 103 0.56 6.03 -8.07
N GLY A 104 1.62 5.88 -7.27
CA GLY A 104 2.50 6.95 -6.85
C GLY A 104 3.64 7.22 -7.82
N LYS A 105 4.43 8.24 -7.50
CA LYS A 105 5.67 8.57 -8.20
C LYS A 105 6.84 8.40 -7.25
N PRO A 106 8.01 7.91 -7.70
CA PRO A 106 9.22 7.93 -6.89
C PRO A 106 9.51 9.35 -6.40
N SER A 107 9.71 9.49 -5.10
CA SER A 107 10.05 10.76 -4.47
C SER A 107 11.54 11.06 -4.61
N ARG A 108 11.89 12.35 -4.57
CA ARG A 108 13.29 12.78 -4.52
C ARG A 108 13.93 12.60 -3.13
N LEU A 109 13.12 12.32 -2.10
CA LEU A 109 13.61 12.15 -0.73
C LEU A 109 14.51 10.90 -0.56
N GLY A 110 14.34 9.89 -1.41
CA GLY A 110 15.18 8.70 -1.40
C GLY A 110 14.56 7.52 -2.10
N GLU A 111 15.29 6.41 -2.15
CA GLU A 111 14.77 5.13 -2.63
C GLU A 111 13.61 4.66 -1.77
N TYR A 112 12.68 3.90 -2.37
CA TYR A 112 11.47 3.40 -1.71
C TYR A 112 10.58 4.48 -1.07
N HIS A 113 10.75 5.74 -1.46
CA HIS A 113 9.81 6.82 -1.14
C HIS A 113 8.90 7.08 -2.34
N PHE A 114 7.59 7.16 -2.08
CA PHE A 114 6.60 7.33 -3.13
C PHE A 114 5.63 8.46 -2.77
N GLU A 115 5.50 9.41 -3.68
CA GLU A 115 4.57 10.54 -3.59
C GLU A 115 3.22 10.16 -4.21
N ILE A 116 2.16 10.29 -3.41
CA ILE A 116 0.77 10.10 -3.85
C ILE A 116 0.14 11.48 -3.99
N SER A 117 0.22 12.04 -5.20
CA SER A 117 -0.31 13.38 -5.51
C SER A 117 -1.84 13.45 -5.59
N GLN A 118 -2.48 12.31 -5.88
CA GLN A 118 -3.94 12.19 -6.03
C GLN A 118 -4.41 10.82 -5.60
N CYS A 119 -5.57 10.76 -4.97
CA CYS A 119 -6.22 9.50 -4.63
C CYS A 119 -6.61 8.71 -5.89
N PRO A 120 -6.24 7.42 -6.04
CA PRO A 120 -6.61 6.59 -7.19
C PRO A 120 -8.10 6.19 -7.22
N ILE A 121 -8.87 6.53 -6.17
CA ILE A 121 -10.29 6.20 -6.04
C ILE A 121 -11.18 7.41 -6.32
N CYS A 122 -10.91 8.55 -5.68
CA CYS A 122 -11.75 9.74 -5.75
C CYS A 122 -11.11 10.95 -6.45
N GLU A 123 -9.84 10.83 -6.89
CA GLU A 123 -9.04 11.89 -7.54
C GLU A 123 -8.76 13.12 -6.68
N GLU A 124 -9.18 13.13 -5.42
CA GLU A 124 -8.87 14.20 -4.48
C GLU A 124 -7.35 14.35 -4.32
N ARG A 125 -6.88 15.61 -4.32
CA ARG A 125 -5.46 15.93 -4.18
C ARG A 125 -4.96 15.40 -2.84
N SER A 126 -3.79 14.79 -2.88
CA SER A 126 -3.08 14.26 -1.73
C SER A 126 -1.63 14.74 -1.81
N ASP A 127 -1.01 14.98 -0.67
CA ASP A 127 0.41 15.36 -0.59
C ASP A 127 1.07 14.47 0.46
N VAL A 128 0.92 13.16 0.25
CA VAL A 128 1.44 12.12 1.13
C VAL A 128 2.65 11.50 0.48
N THR A 129 3.76 11.48 1.21
CA THR A 129 4.92 10.67 0.86
C THR A 129 4.93 9.43 1.74
N VAL A 130 4.93 8.27 1.11
CA VAL A 130 5.01 6.97 1.77
C VAL A 130 6.44 6.45 1.66
N ARG A 131 7.06 6.15 2.80
CA ARG A 131 8.33 5.42 2.86
C ARG A 131 8.03 3.94 3.04
N GLN A 132 8.41 3.13 2.06
CA GLN A 132 8.35 1.67 2.17
C GLN A 132 9.67 1.12 2.67
N LEU A 133 9.62 0.01 3.40
CA LEU A 133 10.82 -0.74 3.71
C LEU A 133 11.34 -1.41 2.44
N PRO A 134 12.66 -1.30 2.15
CA PRO A 134 13.26 -2.10 1.11
C PRO A 134 12.96 -3.59 1.33
N PRO A 135 12.65 -4.39 0.29
CA PRO A 135 12.34 -5.81 0.43
C PRO A 135 13.45 -6.64 1.09
N THR A 136 14.69 -6.13 1.07
CA THR A 136 15.87 -6.76 1.65
C THR A 136 16.19 -6.28 3.06
N LYS A 137 15.48 -5.25 3.58
CA LYS A 137 15.67 -4.72 4.93
C LYS A 137 14.64 -5.36 5.87
N PRO A 138 15.06 -6.17 6.86
CA PRO A 138 14.14 -6.58 7.92
C PRO A 138 13.71 -5.34 8.75
N PRO A 139 12.44 -5.26 9.19
CA PRO A 139 11.98 -4.16 10.01
C PRO A 139 12.76 -4.12 11.33
N VAL A 140 13.29 -2.95 11.68
CA VAL A 140 13.94 -2.72 12.98
C VAL A 140 12.95 -2.01 13.90
N ILE A 141 12.54 -2.67 14.98
CA ILE A 141 11.61 -2.11 15.97
C ILE A 141 12.38 -1.87 17.27
N LEU A 142 12.35 -0.63 17.75
CA LEU A 142 12.85 -0.26 19.07
C LEU A 142 11.68 -0.13 20.04
N SER A 143 11.65 -0.98 21.06
CA SER A 143 10.65 -0.92 22.13
C SER A 143 11.30 -0.43 23.42
N LEU A 144 10.71 0.59 24.05
CA LEU A 144 11.20 1.20 25.29
C LEU A 144 10.14 1.12 26.39
N ASP A 145 10.48 0.41 27.45
CA ASP A 145 9.54 0.11 28.52
C ASP A 145 9.46 1.23 29.55
N GLY A 146 8.25 1.45 30.07
CA GLY A 146 7.97 2.40 31.14
C GLY A 146 8.55 1.92 32.46
N GLY A 147 9.51 2.68 33.01
CA GLY A 147 10.19 2.32 34.26
C GLY A 147 10.32 3.45 35.29
N GLY A 148 9.74 4.63 35.01
CA GLY A 148 10.00 5.86 35.76
C GLY A 148 11.47 6.28 35.62
N VAL A 149 12.12 6.67 36.71
CA VAL A 149 13.55 7.04 36.71
C VAL A 149 14.47 5.93 36.17
N ARG A 150 14.04 4.66 36.21
CA ARG A 150 14.79 3.52 35.66
C ARG A 150 14.89 3.54 34.13
N GLY A 151 14.11 4.39 33.45
CA GLY A 151 14.27 4.67 32.02
C GLY A 151 15.66 5.20 31.67
N LEU A 152 16.36 5.85 32.61
CA LEU A 152 17.75 6.28 32.43
C LEU A 152 18.70 5.12 32.14
N ILE A 153 18.43 3.92 32.67
CA ILE A 153 19.25 2.74 32.39
C ILE A 153 19.12 2.33 30.93
N GLN A 154 17.89 2.33 30.39
CA GLN A 154 17.64 2.02 28.98
C GLN A 154 18.33 3.04 28.06
N LEU A 155 18.24 4.33 28.38
CA LEU A 155 18.95 5.39 27.64
C LEU A 155 20.48 5.21 27.69
N GLY A 156 21.03 4.84 28.85
CA GLY A 156 22.46 4.54 29.00
C GLY A 156 22.90 3.38 28.11
N LEU A 157 22.10 2.31 28.05
CA LEU A 157 22.36 1.18 27.15
C LEU A 157 22.32 1.59 25.68
N LEU A 158 21.35 2.44 25.28
CA LEU A 158 21.28 2.96 23.91
C LEU A 158 22.52 3.80 23.55
N ARG A 159 23.02 4.64 24.46
CA ARG A 159 24.28 5.39 24.24
C ARG A 159 25.50 4.48 24.07
N VAL A 160 25.59 3.42 24.88
CA VAL A 160 26.69 2.43 24.73
C VAL A 160 26.55 1.65 23.43
N LEU A 161 25.34 1.35 22.99
CA LEU A 161 25.09 0.68 21.73
C LEU A 161 25.45 1.60 20.55
N GLU A 162 25.03 2.86 20.59
CA GLU A 162 25.36 3.90 19.61
C GLU A 162 26.88 4.07 19.46
N SER A 163 27.63 4.11 20.56
CA SER A 163 29.10 4.22 20.51
C SER A 163 29.79 2.99 19.93
N ARG A 164 29.20 1.80 20.06
CA ARG A 164 29.73 0.55 19.48
C ARG A 164 29.42 0.41 17.98
N ILE A 165 28.25 0.84 17.55
CA ILE A 165 27.84 0.75 16.13
C ILE A 165 28.43 1.92 15.32
N GLY A 166 28.67 3.07 15.97
CA GLY A 166 29.30 4.24 15.33
C GLY A 166 28.35 5.07 14.46
N ILE A 167 27.05 4.86 14.58
CA ILE A 167 26.00 5.65 13.91
C ILE A 167 24.88 5.98 14.89
N PRO A 168 24.15 7.09 14.68
CA PRO A 168 23.09 7.49 15.59
C PRO A 168 22.01 6.43 15.73
N ILE A 169 21.72 5.97 16.95
CA ILE A 169 20.75 4.89 17.16
C ILE A 169 19.34 5.29 16.72
N ALA A 170 19.03 6.59 16.79
CA ALA A 170 17.79 7.18 16.29
C ALA A 170 17.55 6.97 14.79
N SER A 171 18.61 6.71 14.01
CA SER A 171 18.51 6.53 12.55
C SER A 171 18.21 5.10 12.12
N LEU A 172 18.32 4.14 13.04
CA LEU A 172 18.19 2.72 12.76
C LEU A 172 16.74 2.21 12.73
N PRO A 173 15.92 2.45 13.78
CA PRO A 173 14.60 1.84 13.87
C PRO A 173 13.65 2.42 12.84
N ASP A 174 12.87 1.53 12.24
CA ASP A 174 11.76 1.90 11.36
C ASP A 174 10.49 2.25 12.15
N LEU A 175 10.42 1.75 13.38
CA LEU A 175 9.36 2.05 14.35
C LEU A 175 9.96 2.09 15.75
N CYS A 176 9.74 3.20 16.45
CA CYS A 176 10.04 3.31 17.88
C CYS A 176 8.71 3.33 18.64
N ILE A 177 8.59 2.48 19.66
CA ILE A 177 7.42 2.39 20.53
C ILE A 177 7.89 2.57 21.96
N GLY A 178 7.21 3.42 22.71
CA GLY A 178 7.50 3.67 24.11
C GLY A 178 6.28 3.50 25.00
N THR A 179 6.50 3.23 26.28
CA THR A 179 5.45 3.37 27.31
C THR A 179 5.90 4.31 28.42
N SER A 180 4.99 5.18 28.90
CA SER A 180 5.28 6.21 29.92
C SER A 180 6.49 7.08 29.52
N VAL A 181 7.55 7.18 30.33
CA VAL A 181 8.78 7.90 29.97
C VAL A 181 9.45 7.41 28.68
N GLY A 182 9.15 6.19 28.24
CA GLY A 182 9.62 5.67 26.96
C GLY A 182 8.98 6.37 25.75
N THR A 183 7.82 7.02 25.88
CA THR A 183 7.17 7.69 24.72
C THR A 183 7.90 8.96 24.30
N TYR A 184 8.71 9.58 25.18
CA TYR A 184 9.55 10.72 24.80
C TYR A 184 10.57 10.36 23.72
N ALA A 185 10.88 9.08 23.53
CA ALA A 185 11.75 8.59 22.48
C ALA A 185 11.06 8.42 21.11
N GLU A 186 9.73 8.47 21.04
CA GLU A 186 8.97 8.28 19.79
C GLU A 186 9.12 9.44 18.80
N TRP A 187 9.68 10.56 19.25
CA TRP A 187 10.02 11.69 18.40
C TRP A 187 11.53 11.69 18.14
N PRO A 188 11.99 11.43 16.91
CA PRO A 188 13.43 11.44 16.59
C PRO A 188 14.12 12.74 17.04
N SER A 189 13.41 13.86 16.95
CA SER A 189 13.85 15.16 17.44
C SER A 189 14.01 15.21 18.97
N VAL A 190 13.15 14.56 19.75
CA VAL A 190 13.24 14.54 21.24
C VAL A 190 14.31 13.57 21.72
N LEU A 191 14.53 12.45 21.01
CA LEU A 191 15.63 11.55 21.31
C LEU A 191 16.99 12.25 21.18
N LEU A 192 17.15 13.12 20.19
CA LEU A 192 18.33 13.96 20.02
C LEU A 192 18.55 14.92 21.21
N TRP A 193 17.48 15.51 21.78
CA TRP A 193 17.57 16.40 22.96
C TRP A 193 17.75 15.67 24.30
N LEU A 194 17.43 14.39 24.39
CA LEU A 194 17.62 13.59 25.61
C LEU A 194 18.96 12.85 25.61
N ILE A 195 19.50 12.56 24.43
CA ILE A 195 20.79 11.89 24.24
C ILE A 195 21.95 12.89 24.13
N TYR A 196 21.72 14.14 23.73
CA TYR A 196 22.72 15.23 23.76
C TYR A 196 22.34 16.31 24.78
#